data_AF-A0A2P4P0P0-F1
#
_entry.id   AF-A0A2P4P0P0-F1
#
_cell.length_a   1.000
_cell.length_b   1.000
_cell.length_c   1.000
_cell.angle_alpha   90.00
_cell.angle_beta   90.00
_cell.angle_gamma   90.00
#
_symmetry.space_group_name_H-M   'P 1'
#
loop_
_entity.id
_entity.type
_entity.pdbx_description
1 polymer ?
#
loop_
_entity_poly.entity_id
_entity_poly.type
_entity_poly.pdbx_seq_one_letter_code
_entity_poly.pdbx_strand_id
1 'polypeptide(L)'
;MSTRDSTRLYCSICKRRVKGFKNRSGLQRHETLKNVSYNTLPSHIQPVSESELSHLKKAIIKELQKRLKNHHTAVGKQVFSIHCSEDAFVGIFRNHITRYSLCGSSYLCIFKGEKAFDEVGKVLDDKNWGERNYGGGQLNFVRLYMPESENNSYDQNAKKLKSKLVYNGEMTVK
;
A
#
# COMPACT_ATOMS: atom_id res chain seq x y z
N MET A 1 47.07 -11.84 -3.31
CA MET A 1 46.33 -10.84 -4.13
C MET A 1 44.86 -10.94 -3.78
N SER A 2 44.28 -9.91 -3.14
CA SER A 2 42.91 -9.93 -2.61
C SER A 2 41.90 -9.74 -3.74
N THR A 3 41.06 -10.75 -3.99
CA THR A 3 39.93 -10.65 -4.91
C THR A 3 38.94 -9.63 -4.35
N ARG A 4 38.85 -8.47 -4.98
CA ARG A 4 37.79 -7.48 -4.69
C ARG A 4 36.48 -8.09 -5.16
N ASP A 5 35.67 -8.52 -4.19
CA ASP A 5 34.33 -9.05 -4.35
C ASP A 5 33.40 -7.93 -4.88
N SER A 6 33.40 -7.73 -6.21
CA SER A 6 32.75 -6.61 -6.92
C SER A 6 31.21 -6.70 -6.97
N THR A 7 30.58 -7.56 -6.17
CA THR A 7 29.14 -7.85 -6.20
C THR A 7 28.39 -7.49 -4.91
N ARG A 8 29.07 -6.83 -3.95
CA ARG A 8 28.43 -6.44 -2.68
C ARG A 8 27.50 -5.25 -2.89
N LEU A 9 26.31 -5.35 -2.30
CA LEU A 9 25.30 -4.29 -2.32
C LEU A 9 25.39 -3.44 -1.07
N TYR A 10 25.09 -2.15 -1.16
CA TYR A 10 25.21 -1.23 -0.04
C TYR A 10 23.89 -0.52 0.21
N CYS A 11 23.66 -0.16 1.48
CA CYS A 11 22.52 0.68 1.83
C CYS A 11 22.90 2.15 1.60
N SER A 12 22.15 2.84 0.73
CA SER A 12 22.35 4.27 0.45
C SER A 12 21.96 5.17 1.63
N ILE A 13 21.09 4.70 2.53
CA ILE A 13 20.67 5.42 3.75
C ILE A 13 21.71 5.23 4.87
N CYS A 14 22.07 3.97 5.16
CA CYS A 14 22.92 3.61 6.27
C CYS A 14 24.38 3.48 5.83
N LYS A 15 25.21 4.49 6.09
CA LYS A 15 26.67 4.44 5.83
C LYS A 15 27.45 3.44 6.73
N ARG A 16 26.78 2.77 7.68
CA ARG A 16 27.41 1.96 8.75
C ARG A 16 27.98 0.61 8.31
N ARG A 17 27.54 -0.01 7.20
CA ARG A 17 28.05 -1.33 6.78
C ARG A 17 29.14 -1.21 5.71
N VAL A 18 30.37 -1.01 6.18
CA VAL A 18 31.57 -0.94 5.31
C VAL A 18 31.76 -2.23 4.49
N LYS A 19 31.31 -3.39 4.97
CA LYS A 19 31.47 -4.69 4.28
C LYS A 19 30.38 -5.03 3.24
N GLY A 20 29.33 -4.22 3.13
CA GLY A 20 28.21 -4.48 2.21
C GLY A 20 27.38 -5.73 2.52
N PHE A 21 26.35 -5.98 1.71
CA PHE A 21 25.45 -7.11 1.75
C PHE A 21 25.79 -8.10 0.64
N LYS A 22 25.69 -9.40 0.94
CA LYS A 22 25.97 -10.49 -0.02
C LYS A 22 24.95 -10.56 -1.15
N ASN A 23 23.69 -10.19 -0.90
CA ASN A 23 22.60 -10.31 -1.86
C ASN A 23 21.50 -9.28 -1.59
N ARG A 24 20.59 -9.11 -2.56
CA ARG A 24 19.49 -8.13 -2.52
C ARG A 24 18.54 -8.38 -1.37
N SER A 25 18.21 -9.64 -1.09
CA SER A 25 17.33 -10.02 0.03
C SER A 25 17.88 -9.58 1.38
N GLY A 26 19.21 -9.70 1.58
CA GLY A 26 19.87 -9.23 2.80
C GLY A 26 19.83 -7.71 2.96
N LEU A 27 20.00 -6.97 1.85
CA LEU A 27 19.86 -5.52 1.83
C LEU A 27 18.42 -5.08 2.09
N GLN A 28 17.44 -5.71 1.43
CA GLN A 28 16.02 -5.42 1.61
C GLN A 28 15.56 -5.70 3.05
N ARG A 29 15.97 -6.82 3.65
CA ARG A 29 15.69 -7.12 5.06
C ARG A 29 16.28 -6.05 5.99
N HIS A 30 17.51 -5.63 5.73
CA HIS A 30 18.13 -4.55 6.51
C HIS A 30 17.33 -3.26 6.39
N GLU A 31 16.94 -2.87 5.18
CA GLU A 31 16.14 -1.68 4.94
C GLU A 31 14.80 -1.75 5.66
N THR A 32 14.05 -2.85 5.56
CA THR A 32 12.76 -3.01 6.25
C THR A 32 12.88 -2.92 7.76
N LEU A 33 13.97 -3.41 8.35
CA LEU A 33 14.16 -3.41 9.81
C LEU A 33 14.78 -2.12 10.34
N LYS A 34 15.62 -1.43 9.57
CA LYS A 34 16.36 -0.25 10.03
C LYS A 34 15.81 1.07 9.50
N ASN A 35 15.14 1.05 8.37
CA ASN A 35 14.60 2.22 7.68
C ASN A 35 13.08 2.08 7.48
N VAL A 36 12.38 1.62 8.52
CA VAL A 36 10.93 1.33 8.46
C VAL A 36 10.10 2.59 8.17
N SER A 37 10.57 3.75 8.63
CA SER A 37 9.91 5.05 8.48
C SER A 37 10.59 5.96 7.44
N TYR A 38 11.54 5.42 6.66
CA TYR A 38 12.16 6.22 5.61
C TYR A 38 11.13 6.49 4.51
N ASN A 39 10.92 7.76 4.18
CA ASN A 39 9.89 8.20 3.22
C ASN A 39 10.38 9.31 2.28
N THR A 40 11.68 9.61 2.26
CA THR A 40 12.24 10.61 1.35
C THR A 40 12.09 10.13 -0.08
N LEU A 41 11.38 10.93 -0.88
CA LEU A 41 11.09 10.63 -2.28
C LEU A 41 12.36 10.73 -3.14
N PRO A 42 12.47 9.91 -4.20
CA PRO A 42 13.53 10.05 -5.17
C PRO A 42 13.52 11.41 -5.87
N SER A 43 14.69 11.91 -6.24
CA SER A 43 14.84 13.18 -6.97
C SER A 43 14.38 13.10 -8.41
N HIS A 44 14.22 11.90 -8.98
CA HIS A 44 13.80 11.72 -10.37
C HIS A 44 12.30 11.87 -10.59
N ILE A 45 11.49 11.96 -9.52
CA ILE A 45 10.04 12.09 -9.63
C ILE A 45 9.68 13.38 -10.35
N GLN A 46 8.92 13.25 -11.43
CA GLN A 46 8.48 14.39 -12.25
C GLN A 46 7.05 14.82 -11.88
N PRO A 47 6.73 16.12 -12.04
CA PRO A 47 5.36 16.58 -11.98
C PRO A 47 4.49 15.91 -13.06
N VAL A 48 3.27 15.56 -12.70
CA VAL A 48 2.27 14.95 -13.58
C VAL A 48 1.12 15.93 -13.77
N SER A 49 0.48 15.91 -14.94
CA SER A 49 -0.64 16.81 -15.21
C SER A 49 -1.87 16.46 -14.35
N GLU A 50 -2.64 17.47 -13.94
CA GLU A 50 -3.86 17.26 -13.14
C GLU A 50 -4.90 16.38 -13.84
N SER A 51 -4.96 16.43 -15.17
CA SER A 51 -5.85 15.58 -15.97
C SER A 51 -5.49 14.11 -15.85
N GLU A 52 -4.20 13.76 -15.92
CA GLU A 52 -3.70 12.39 -15.73
C GLU A 52 -3.94 11.90 -14.31
N LEU A 53 -3.69 12.75 -13.30
CA LEU A 53 -3.96 12.42 -11.91
C LEU A 53 -5.46 12.17 -11.69
N SER A 54 -6.33 13.03 -12.22
CA SER A 54 -7.78 12.87 -12.15
C SER A 54 -8.25 11.57 -12.83
N HIS A 55 -7.68 11.24 -14.00
CA HIS A 55 -7.99 9.98 -14.68
C HIS A 55 -7.62 8.76 -13.84
N LEU A 56 -6.42 8.78 -13.23
CA LEU A 56 -5.95 7.69 -12.38
C LEU A 56 -6.78 7.56 -11.10
N LYS A 57 -7.16 8.67 -10.44
CA LYS A 57 -8.08 8.65 -9.28
C LYS A 57 -9.40 7.95 -9.63
N LYS A 58 -10.00 8.31 -10.77
CA LYS A 58 -11.23 7.66 -11.27
C LYS A 58 -11.03 6.18 -11.58
N ALA A 59 -9.87 5.79 -12.11
CA ALA A 59 -9.54 4.39 -12.35
C ALA A 59 -9.43 3.60 -11.04
N ILE A 60 -8.79 4.17 -10.01
CA ILE A 60 -8.71 3.61 -8.65
C ILE A 60 -10.11 3.37 -8.07
N ILE A 61 -10.96 4.39 -8.11
CA ILE A 61 -12.36 4.30 -7.62
C ILE A 61 -13.12 3.20 -8.35
N LYS A 62 -13.02 3.13 -9.69
CA LYS A 62 -13.70 2.10 -10.48
C LYS A 62 -13.24 0.68 -10.09
N GLU A 63 -11.95 0.45 -9.91
CA GLU A 63 -11.47 -0.87 -9.49
C GLU A 63 -11.89 -1.22 -8.06
N LEU A 64 -11.89 -0.25 -7.14
CA LEU A 64 -12.42 -0.44 -5.79
C LEU A 64 -13.90 -0.85 -5.83
N GLN A 65 -14.73 -0.11 -6.54
CA GLN A 65 -16.17 -0.38 -6.67
C GLN A 65 -16.45 -1.73 -7.36
N LYS A 66 -15.59 -2.20 -8.28
CA LYS A 66 -15.70 -3.55 -8.85
C LYS A 66 -15.54 -4.66 -7.80
N ARG A 67 -14.81 -4.40 -6.70
CA ARG A 67 -14.63 -5.36 -5.59
C ARG A 67 -15.80 -5.36 -4.62
N LEU A 68 -16.61 -4.31 -4.58
CA LEU A 68 -17.82 -4.20 -3.76
C LEU A 68 -19.00 -5.00 -4.31
N LYS A 69 -18.78 -6.29 -4.64
CA LYS A 69 -19.81 -7.16 -5.23
C LYS A 69 -20.91 -7.48 -4.22
N ASN A 70 -22.16 -7.49 -4.70
CA ASN A 70 -23.33 -7.90 -3.92
C ASN A 70 -23.41 -9.43 -3.77
N HIS A 71 -22.42 -10.01 -3.10
CA HIS A 71 -22.38 -11.44 -2.81
C HIS A 71 -21.66 -11.68 -1.48
N HIS A 72 -22.21 -12.55 -0.63
CA HIS A 72 -21.70 -12.78 0.73
C HIS A 72 -20.24 -13.27 0.76
N THR A 73 -19.76 -13.98 -0.27
CA THR A 73 -18.34 -14.40 -0.36
C THR A 73 -17.38 -13.26 -0.72
N ALA A 74 -17.88 -12.09 -1.11
CA ALA A 74 -17.07 -10.91 -1.39
C ALA A 74 -16.72 -10.10 -0.12
N VAL A 75 -17.25 -10.50 1.04
CA VAL A 75 -16.94 -9.88 2.33
C VAL A 75 -15.53 -10.27 2.79
N GLY A 76 -14.75 -9.28 3.22
CA GLY A 76 -13.40 -9.48 3.78
C GLY A 76 -12.34 -8.59 3.14
N LYS A 77 -11.07 -8.87 3.46
CA LYS A 77 -9.93 -8.11 2.92
C LYS A 77 -9.91 -8.24 1.39
N GLN A 78 -10.04 -7.10 0.70
CA GLN A 78 -9.91 -7.01 -0.75
C GLN A 78 -8.55 -6.43 -1.14
N VAL A 79 -8.03 -6.87 -2.28
CA VAL A 79 -6.80 -6.35 -2.90
C VAL A 79 -7.06 -6.21 -4.40
N PHE A 80 -6.54 -5.16 -5.00
CA PHE A 80 -6.58 -4.92 -6.44
C PHE A 80 -5.26 -4.28 -6.89
N SER A 81 -5.02 -4.31 -8.20
CA SER A 81 -3.83 -3.73 -8.83
C SER A 81 -4.26 -2.86 -10.00
N ILE A 82 -3.51 -1.79 -10.24
CA ILE A 82 -3.70 -0.87 -11.36
C ILE A 82 -2.34 -0.53 -11.94
N HIS A 83 -2.24 -0.51 -13.26
CA HIS A 83 -1.07 0.00 -13.95
C HIS A 83 -1.06 1.53 -13.91
N CYS A 84 0.00 2.10 -13.35
CA CYS A 84 0.26 3.54 -13.36
C CYS A 84 1.76 3.80 -13.33
N SER A 85 2.18 5.02 -13.68
CA SER A 85 3.57 5.44 -13.53
C SER A 85 3.90 5.72 -12.06
N GLU A 86 5.19 5.62 -11.71
CA GLU A 86 5.69 5.99 -10.40
C GLU A 86 5.34 7.45 -10.07
N ASP A 87 5.55 8.35 -11.03
CA ASP A 87 5.25 9.78 -10.89
C ASP A 87 3.77 10.03 -10.58
N ALA A 88 2.85 9.32 -11.25
CA ALA A 88 1.41 9.49 -11.01
C ALA A 88 1.00 8.94 -9.65
N PHE A 89 1.56 7.80 -9.22
CA PHE A 89 1.34 7.28 -7.87
C PHE A 89 1.82 8.28 -6.82
N VAL A 90 3.06 8.78 -6.95
CA VAL A 90 3.62 9.76 -6.02
C VAL A 90 2.83 11.07 -6.09
N GLY A 91 2.37 11.50 -7.26
CA GLY A 91 1.54 12.68 -7.44
C GLY A 91 0.24 12.62 -6.63
N ILE A 92 -0.45 11.47 -6.64
CA ILE A 92 -1.69 11.28 -5.87
C ILE A 92 -1.41 11.14 -4.36
N PHE A 93 -0.43 10.32 -3.99
CA PHE A 93 -0.26 9.87 -2.61
C PHE A 93 0.87 10.58 -1.85
N ARG A 94 1.51 11.61 -2.42
CA ARG A 94 2.74 12.25 -1.92
C ARG A 94 2.74 12.47 -0.41
N ASN A 95 1.68 13.08 0.09
CA ASN A 95 1.54 13.51 1.48
C ASN A 95 1.11 12.37 2.44
N HIS A 96 0.86 11.18 1.90
CA HIS A 96 0.38 10.00 2.63
C HIS A 96 1.35 8.81 2.57
N ILE A 97 2.54 9.00 1.97
CA ILE A 97 3.59 7.98 1.92
C ILE A 97 4.19 7.81 3.32
N THR A 98 3.87 6.67 3.93
CA THR A 98 4.38 6.27 5.25
C THR A 98 5.77 5.64 5.16
N ARG A 99 6.10 5.04 4.01
CA ARG A 99 7.41 4.45 3.74
C ARG A 99 7.70 4.40 2.25
N TYR A 100 8.95 4.65 1.90
CA TYR A 100 9.55 4.36 0.60
C TYR A 100 10.70 3.35 0.79
N SER A 101 10.72 2.32 -0.05
CA SER A 101 11.73 1.27 -0.08
C SER A 101 12.61 1.47 -1.32
N LEU A 102 13.85 1.90 -1.15
CA LEU A 102 14.84 2.09 -2.20
C LEU A 102 15.26 0.75 -2.84
N CYS A 103 15.51 -0.28 -2.03
CA CYS A 103 15.90 -1.59 -2.57
C CYS A 103 14.74 -2.28 -3.28
N GLY A 104 13.52 -2.07 -2.78
CA GLY A 104 12.30 -2.64 -3.35
C GLY A 104 11.65 -1.79 -4.44
N SER A 105 12.09 -0.55 -4.62
CA SER A 105 11.43 0.46 -5.46
C SER A 105 9.92 0.51 -5.21
N SER A 106 9.52 0.53 -3.94
CA SER A 106 8.10 0.44 -3.55
C SER A 106 7.70 1.49 -2.53
N TYR A 107 6.47 1.97 -2.65
CA TYR A 107 5.87 2.95 -1.77
C TYR A 107 4.77 2.30 -0.94
N LEU A 108 4.60 2.78 0.28
CA LEU A 108 3.58 2.30 1.21
C LEU A 108 2.81 3.47 1.78
N CYS A 109 1.50 3.47 1.55
CA CYS A 109 0.55 4.38 2.17
C CYS A 109 -0.38 3.56 3.06
N ILE A 110 -0.59 4.01 4.30
CA ILE A 110 -1.41 3.31 5.27
C ILE A 110 -2.42 4.30 5.83
N PHE A 111 -3.70 4.05 5.58
CA PHE A 111 -4.82 4.82 6.14
C PHE A 111 -5.44 4.00 7.28
N LYS A 112 -5.54 4.59 8.47
CA LYS A 112 -6.02 3.92 9.70
C LYS A 112 -6.82 4.88 10.57
N GLY A 113 -7.70 4.33 11.40
CA GLY A 113 -8.52 5.08 12.35
C GLY A 113 -9.79 5.65 11.72
N GLU A 114 -10.58 6.32 12.55
CA GLU A 114 -11.93 6.78 12.21
C GLU A 114 -11.97 7.72 10.99
N LYS A 115 -10.90 8.51 10.79
CA LYS A 115 -10.79 9.49 9.69
C LYS A 115 -10.26 8.89 8.38
N ALA A 116 -9.88 7.61 8.37
CA ALA A 116 -9.25 6.99 7.20
C ALA A 116 -10.13 7.05 5.95
N PHE A 117 -11.44 6.87 6.11
CA PHE A 117 -12.36 6.91 4.97
C PHE A 117 -12.42 8.31 4.32
N ASP A 118 -12.50 9.35 5.15
CA ASP A 118 -12.53 10.74 4.70
C ASP A 118 -11.19 11.18 4.09
N GLU A 119 -10.06 10.72 4.65
CA GLU A 119 -8.73 11.00 4.12
C GLU A 119 -8.56 10.41 2.72
N VAL A 120 -8.94 9.15 2.52
CA VAL A 120 -8.90 8.54 1.18
C VAL A 120 -9.84 9.26 0.22
N GLY A 121 -11.02 9.68 0.68
CA GLY A 121 -11.95 10.46 -0.14
C GLY A 121 -11.37 11.80 -0.60
N LYS A 122 -10.62 12.49 0.26
CA LYS A 122 -9.89 13.72 -0.12
C LYS A 122 -8.77 13.45 -1.12
N VAL A 123 -8.02 12.35 -0.95
CA VAL A 123 -6.95 11.96 -1.87
C VAL A 123 -7.51 11.65 -3.26
N LEU A 124 -8.60 10.89 -3.31
CA LEU A 124 -9.26 10.47 -4.55
C LEU A 124 -10.21 11.51 -5.14
N ASP A 125 -10.44 12.62 -4.43
CA ASP A 125 -11.38 13.68 -4.81
C ASP A 125 -12.81 13.16 -5.04
N ASP A 126 -13.26 12.24 -4.17
CA ASP A 126 -14.60 11.65 -4.23
C ASP A 126 -15.02 11.22 -2.81
N LYS A 127 -16.16 11.73 -2.32
CA LYS A 127 -16.69 11.40 -0.98
C LYS A 127 -17.33 10.01 -0.94
N ASN A 128 -17.78 9.50 -2.07
CA ASN A 128 -18.47 8.23 -2.23
C ASN A 128 -17.57 7.16 -2.88
N TRP A 129 -16.25 7.39 -2.87
CA TRP A 129 -15.24 6.53 -3.50
C TRP A 129 -15.35 5.06 -3.08
N GLY A 130 -15.78 4.82 -1.84
CA GLY A 130 -15.87 3.52 -1.21
C GLY A 130 -17.26 2.93 -1.25
N GLU A 131 -18.22 3.49 -1.99
CA GLU A 131 -19.62 3.04 -1.99
C GLU A 131 -20.06 2.48 -3.33
N ARG A 132 -20.95 1.48 -3.30
CA ARG A 132 -21.64 0.94 -4.47
C ARG A 132 -23.10 0.65 -4.17
N ASN A 133 -23.98 1.43 -4.79
CA ASN A 133 -25.43 1.29 -4.68
C ASN A 133 -25.96 0.38 -5.81
N TYR A 134 -26.74 -0.63 -5.44
CA TYR A 134 -27.37 -1.59 -6.36
C TYR A 134 -28.87 -1.31 -6.61
N GLY A 135 -29.42 -0.27 -6.00
CA GLY A 135 -30.86 -0.01 -5.97
C GLY A 135 -31.58 -0.88 -4.95
N GLY A 136 -32.88 -0.63 -4.73
CA GLY A 136 -33.71 -1.44 -3.83
C GLY A 136 -33.24 -1.46 -2.38
N GLY A 137 -32.53 -0.43 -1.92
CA GLY A 137 -31.96 -0.33 -0.57
C GLY A 137 -30.66 -1.12 -0.36
N GLN A 138 -30.08 -1.73 -1.40
CA GLN A 138 -28.85 -2.51 -1.30
C GLN A 138 -27.61 -1.64 -1.55
N LEU A 139 -26.76 -1.53 -0.53
CA LEU A 139 -25.53 -0.74 -0.53
C LEU A 139 -24.36 -1.56 -0.01
N ASN A 140 -23.26 -1.57 -0.75
CA ASN A 140 -21.98 -2.08 -0.28
C ASN A 140 -21.01 -0.92 -0.09
N PHE A 141 -20.18 -1.00 0.95
CA PHE A 141 -19.22 0.05 1.25
C PHE A 141 -17.88 -0.49 1.77
N VAL A 142 -16.83 0.30 1.59
CA VAL A 142 -15.50 0.04 2.14
C VAL A 142 -15.48 0.39 3.62
N ARG A 143 -15.00 -0.53 4.45
CA ARG A 143 -14.79 -0.33 5.88
C ARG A 143 -13.30 -0.34 6.19
N LEU A 144 -12.73 0.83 6.53
CA LEU A 144 -11.30 0.98 6.86
C LEU A 144 -11.01 0.93 8.37
N TYR A 145 -12.03 1.16 9.20
CA TYR A 145 -11.93 1.12 10.65
C TYR A 145 -13.09 0.30 11.22
N MET A 146 -12.79 -0.57 12.17
CA MET A 146 -13.77 -1.27 12.99
C MET A 146 -13.43 -1.03 14.46
N PRO A 147 -14.35 -0.45 15.25
CA PRO A 147 -14.14 -0.30 16.68
C PRO A 147 -14.00 -1.67 17.34
N GLU A 148 -13.23 -1.74 18.42
CA GLU A 148 -12.85 -3.00 19.09
C GLU A 148 -14.06 -3.82 19.55
N SER A 149 -15.18 -3.17 19.85
CA SER A 149 -16.46 -3.79 20.21
C SER A 149 -17.04 -4.71 19.12
N GLU A 150 -16.73 -4.46 17.84
CA GLU A 150 -17.27 -5.20 16.69
C GLU A 150 -16.27 -6.23 16.11
N ASN A 151 -15.01 -6.20 16.53
CA ASN A 151 -13.95 -7.08 16.00
C ASN A 151 -14.13 -8.56 16.38
N ASN A 152 -14.85 -8.86 17.46
CA ASN A 152 -14.97 -10.21 18.02
C ASN A 152 -15.78 -11.20 17.15
N SER A 153 -16.54 -10.70 16.17
CA SER A 153 -17.36 -11.53 15.27
C SER A 153 -16.62 -12.01 14.00
N TYR A 154 -15.80 -11.15 13.38
CA TYR A 154 -15.15 -11.47 12.10
C TYR A 154 -13.82 -12.23 12.23
N ASP A 155 -13.10 -12.06 13.35
CA ASP A 155 -11.77 -12.66 13.53
C ASP A 155 -11.82 -14.17 13.83
N GLN A 156 -12.97 -14.73 14.22
CA GLN A 156 -13.13 -16.17 14.41
C GLN A 156 -13.05 -16.96 13.09
N ASN A 157 -13.55 -16.39 11.99
CA ASN A 157 -13.43 -17.00 10.66
C ASN A 157 -12.02 -16.84 10.07
N ALA A 158 -11.31 -15.74 10.39
CA ALA A 158 -9.92 -15.55 9.98
C ALA A 158 -8.95 -16.48 10.75
N LYS A 159 -9.22 -16.80 12.02
CA LYS A 159 -8.38 -17.69 12.84
C LYS A 159 -8.35 -19.14 12.33
N LYS A 160 -9.37 -19.62 11.62
CA LYS A 160 -9.36 -20.95 10.96
C LYS A 160 -8.45 -21.02 9.74
N LEU A 161 -8.14 -19.88 9.10
CA LEU A 161 -7.19 -19.78 7.97
C LEU A 161 -5.76 -19.39 8.42
N LYS A 162 -5.62 -18.80 9.62
CA LYS A 162 -4.36 -18.27 10.19
C LYS A 162 -3.41 -19.31 10.80
N SER A 163 -3.70 -20.61 10.75
CA SER A 163 -2.74 -21.63 11.19
C SER A 163 -1.58 -21.86 10.21
N LYS A 164 -1.53 -21.14 9.07
CA LYS A 164 -0.45 -21.32 8.07
C LYS A 164 0.32 -20.08 7.60
N LEU A 165 0.02 -18.86 8.03
CA LEU A 165 0.82 -17.69 7.62
C LEU A 165 1.05 -16.71 8.78
N VAL A 166 2.25 -16.81 9.33
CA VAL A 166 2.86 -15.93 10.31
C VAL A 166 3.30 -14.64 9.61
N TYR A 167 2.96 -13.51 10.23
CA TYR A 167 3.49 -12.14 10.05
C TYR A 167 3.20 -11.36 8.75
N ASN A 168 2.64 -10.17 8.98
CA ASN A 168 2.64 -8.95 8.17
C ASN A 168 1.68 -8.90 6.96
N GLY A 169 0.64 -8.08 7.12
CA GLY A 169 -0.16 -7.55 6.02
C GLY A 169 0.68 -6.63 5.13
N GLU A 170 1.30 -7.21 4.11
CA GLU A 170 1.85 -6.50 2.96
C GLU A 170 0.72 -6.21 1.94
N MET A 171 0.81 -5.05 1.29
CA MET A 171 0.22 -4.81 -0.01
C MET A 171 1.40 -4.66 -0.97
N THR A 172 1.54 -5.61 -1.89
CA THR A 172 2.57 -5.62 -2.92
C THR A 172 1.95 -5.07 -4.21
N VAL A 173 2.46 -3.96 -4.70
CA VAL A 173 2.23 -3.51 -6.08
C VAL A 173 3.42 -4.00 -6.89
N LYS A 174 3.16 -4.77 -7.96
CA LYS A 174 4.13 -5.11 -8.99
C LYS A 174 3.87 -4.23 -10.21
#